data_AF-A0A257MW68-F1
#
_entry.id   AF-A0A257MW68-F1
#
_cell.length_a   1.000
_cell.length_b   1.000
_cell.length_c   1.000
_cell.angle_alpha   90.00
_cell.angle_beta   90.00
_cell.angle_gamma   90.00
#
_symmetry.space_group_name_H-M   'P 1'
#
loop_
_entity.id
_entity.type
_entity.pdbx_description
1 polymer ?
#
loop_
_entity_poly.entity_id
_entity_poly.type
_entity_poly.pdbx_seq_one_letter_code
_entity_poly.pdbx_strand_id
1 'polypeptide(L)'
;MSLNDFDPHTSPFLSHLIELRDRLLKAILAVLLVFLPLSFYANDIYSFLANPLLKHLPEHSTMIAIDVASPFLTPFKLALVVSVFLAVPIILYQFWAFVAPGLYKSERRLVLPLLIASTFLFYLGVAFAYFVVFPLVFGFLTTTAPVGVTVMTDITKYLDFILTMFFAFGVCFEVPIFTIVLVWTGFTSPAELADKRPYVVVGAFIIGMLLTPPDAISQTLLAVPMWMLFEIGLLCSRFFVHTGDGEDKHPKIIEDHETDF
;
A
#
# COMPACT_ATOMS: atom_id res chain seq x y z
N MET A 1 -45.77 19.66 1.27
CA MET A 1 -44.87 18.65 1.86
C MET A 1 -43.60 19.38 2.24
N SER A 2 -43.44 19.68 3.52
CA SER A 2 -42.39 20.55 4.06
C SER A 2 -41.04 19.84 4.00
N LEU A 3 -40.01 20.52 3.51
CA LEU A 3 -38.62 20.05 3.41
C LEU A 3 -37.92 20.06 4.78
N ASN A 4 -38.54 19.46 5.81
CA ASN A 4 -38.00 19.45 7.17
C ASN A 4 -38.15 18.10 7.90
N ASP A 5 -38.54 17.04 7.19
CA ASP A 5 -38.66 15.69 7.76
C ASP A 5 -37.45 14.80 7.39
N PHE A 6 -36.23 15.33 7.49
CA PHE A 6 -35.04 14.48 7.55
C PHE A 6 -34.73 14.15 9.01
N ASP A 7 -35.21 12.98 9.40
CA ASP A 7 -34.98 12.33 10.69
C ASP A 7 -33.49 12.35 11.08
N PRO A 8 -33.11 12.90 12.26
CA PRO A 8 -31.71 12.96 12.72
C PRO A 8 -31.06 11.59 12.94
N HIS A 9 -31.81 10.50 12.80
CA HIS A 9 -31.33 9.12 12.85
C HIS A 9 -31.04 8.47 11.48
N THR A 10 -31.08 9.23 10.37
CA THR A 10 -30.62 8.77 9.04
C THR A 10 -29.10 8.71 8.93
N SER A 11 -28.56 7.70 9.63
CA SER A 11 -27.44 6.85 9.24
C SER A 11 -26.02 7.42 9.45
N PRO A 12 -25.34 7.10 10.57
CA PRO A 12 -23.87 7.24 10.70
C PRO A 12 -23.07 6.64 9.53
N PHE A 13 -23.65 5.72 8.76
CA PHE A 13 -23.08 5.24 7.49
C PHE A 13 -23.07 6.30 6.38
N LEU A 14 -24.12 7.13 6.26
CA LEU A 14 -24.18 8.21 5.26
C LEU A 14 -23.15 9.30 5.58
N SER A 15 -22.97 9.66 6.86
CA SER A 15 -21.94 10.62 7.25
C SER A 15 -20.53 10.09 6.99
N HIS A 16 -20.27 8.80 7.26
CA HIS A 16 -18.97 8.17 6.96
C HIS A 16 -18.70 8.11 5.44
N LEU A 17 -19.72 7.85 4.62
CA LEU A 17 -19.58 7.84 3.16
C LEU A 17 -19.31 9.24 2.59
N ILE A 18 -19.96 10.27 3.14
CA ILE A 18 -19.72 11.67 2.78
C ILE A 18 -18.29 12.08 3.18
N GLU A 19 -17.82 11.67 4.35
CA GLU A 19 -16.44 11.92 4.76
C GLU A 19 -15.45 11.24 3.79
N LEU A 20 -15.64 9.97 3.45
CA LEU A 20 -14.78 9.26 2.50
C LEU A 20 -14.70 10.00 1.16
N ARG A 21 -15.84 10.44 0.62
CA ARG A 21 -15.88 11.20 -0.64
C ARG A 21 -15.07 12.49 -0.53
N ASP A 22 -15.29 13.28 0.51
CA ASP A 22 -14.63 14.58 0.67
C ASP A 22 -13.12 14.43 0.88
N ARG A 23 -12.68 13.36 1.56
CA ARG A 23 -11.26 13.02 1.74
C ARG A 23 -10.63 12.57 0.43
N LEU A 24 -11.32 11.71 -0.32
CA LEU A 24 -10.88 11.23 -1.62
C LEU A 24 -10.73 12.40 -2.62
N LEU A 25 -11.71 13.31 -2.66
CA LEU A 25 -11.63 14.49 -3.52
C LEU A 25 -10.43 15.39 -3.17
N LYS A 26 -10.13 15.57 -1.88
CA LYS A 26 -8.95 16.33 -1.44
C LYS A 26 -7.64 15.64 -1.83
N ALA A 27 -7.58 14.31 -1.73
CA ALA A 27 -6.41 13.54 -2.16
C ALA A 27 -6.21 13.67 -3.69
N ILE A 28 -7.28 13.51 -4.48
CA ILE A 28 -7.24 13.71 -5.93
C ILE A 28 -6.83 15.14 -6.28
N LEU A 29 -7.40 16.15 -5.61
CA LEU A 29 -7.05 17.55 -5.84
C LEU A 29 -5.57 17.81 -5.54
N ALA A 30 -5.03 17.24 -4.47
CA ALA A 30 -3.60 17.35 -4.16
C ALA A 30 -2.72 16.76 -5.27
N VAL A 31 -3.07 15.57 -5.78
CA VAL A 31 -2.37 14.95 -6.92
C VAL A 31 -2.47 15.84 -8.16
N LEU A 32 -3.64 16.40 -8.47
CA LEU A 32 -3.83 17.27 -9.64
C LEU A 32 -3.05 18.58 -9.52
N LEU A 33 -3.00 19.19 -8.34
CA LEU A 33 -2.24 20.42 -8.08
C LEU A 33 -0.74 20.21 -8.28
N VAL A 34 -0.23 19.01 -8.00
CA VAL A 34 1.15 18.63 -8.29
C VAL A 34 1.32 18.24 -9.77
N PHE A 35 0.37 17.49 -10.33
CA PHE A 35 0.44 16.99 -11.70
C PHE A 35 0.45 18.10 -12.75
N LEU A 36 -0.45 19.08 -12.65
CA LEU A 36 -0.58 20.14 -13.65
C LEU A 36 0.75 20.86 -13.95
N PRO A 37 1.50 21.39 -12.95
CA PRO A 37 2.80 21.99 -13.22
C PRO A 37 3.85 20.97 -13.69
N LEU A 38 3.87 19.76 -13.14
CA LEU A 38 4.83 18.72 -13.56
C LEU A 38 4.61 18.25 -15.00
N SER A 39 3.37 18.26 -15.48
CA SER A 39 3.00 17.78 -16.81
C SER A 39 3.64 18.60 -17.94
N PHE A 40 3.91 19.90 -17.73
CA PHE A 40 4.64 20.74 -18.69
C PHE A 40 6.10 20.30 -18.87
N TYR A 41 6.69 19.67 -17.85
CA TYR A 41 8.07 19.18 -17.82
C TYR A 41 8.15 17.64 -17.95
N ALA A 42 7.09 16.99 -18.43
CA ALA A 42 6.99 15.53 -18.46
C ALA A 42 8.16 14.87 -19.21
N ASN A 43 8.61 15.45 -20.33
CA ASN A 43 9.74 14.93 -21.11
C ASN A 43 11.08 15.06 -20.35
N ASP A 44 11.30 16.18 -19.66
CA ASP A 44 12.51 16.40 -18.87
C ASP A 44 12.56 15.43 -17.68
N ILE A 45 11.43 15.28 -16.97
CA ILE A 45 11.26 14.30 -15.89
C ILE A 45 11.52 12.89 -16.41
N TYR A 46 10.99 12.56 -17.59
CA TYR A 46 11.24 11.27 -18.22
C TYR A 46 12.73 11.05 -18.47
N SER A 47 13.43 12.00 -19.08
CA SER A 47 14.87 11.86 -19.32
C SER A 47 15.67 11.71 -18.02
N PHE A 48 15.26 12.40 -16.95
CA PHE A 48 15.96 12.37 -15.66
C PHE A 48 15.71 11.07 -14.88
N LEU A 49 14.47 10.58 -14.82
CA LEU A 49 14.08 9.38 -14.07
C LEU A 49 14.28 8.09 -14.87
N ALA A 50 14.08 8.10 -16.18
CA ALA A 50 14.22 6.90 -16.99
C ALA A 50 15.69 6.46 -17.07
N ASN A 51 16.64 7.39 -17.21
CA ASN A 51 18.07 7.07 -17.32
C ASN A 51 18.62 6.17 -16.18
N PRO A 52 18.35 6.44 -14.89
CA PRO A 52 18.70 5.54 -13.79
C PRO A 52 18.01 4.18 -13.86
N LEU A 53 16.74 4.15 -14.28
CA LEU A 53 15.98 2.91 -14.40
C LEU A 53 16.60 2.03 -15.48
N LEU A 54 16.92 2.61 -16.65
CA LEU A 54 17.55 1.93 -17.78
C LEU A 54 18.90 1.25 -17.46
N LYS A 55 19.61 1.66 -16.39
CA LYS A 55 20.86 0.99 -15.97
C LYS A 55 20.65 -0.46 -15.53
N HIS A 56 19.43 -0.85 -15.19
CA HIS A 56 19.11 -2.23 -14.80
C HIS A 56 18.71 -3.11 -16.00
N LEU A 57 18.70 -2.55 -17.22
CA LEU A 57 18.57 -3.32 -18.44
C LEU A 57 19.94 -3.88 -18.88
N PRO A 58 19.98 -5.06 -19.52
CA PRO A 58 21.23 -5.64 -20.02
C PRO A 58 21.92 -4.73 -21.04
N GLU A 59 23.27 -4.69 -21.02
CA GLU A 59 24.14 -3.73 -21.75
C GLU A 59 23.96 -3.70 -23.29
N HIS A 60 23.11 -4.55 -23.86
CA HIS A 60 22.83 -4.68 -25.29
C HIS A 60 21.33 -4.62 -25.66
N SER A 61 20.43 -4.29 -24.73
CA SER A 61 19.01 -4.13 -25.06
C SER A 61 18.72 -2.72 -25.55
N THR A 62 18.29 -2.60 -26.80
CA THR A 62 17.67 -1.37 -27.30
C THR A 62 16.21 -1.34 -26.87
N MET A 63 15.79 -0.25 -26.23
CA MET A 63 14.39 -0.04 -25.89
C MET A 63 13.63 0.39 -27.15
N ILE A 64 12.53 -0.29 -27.43
CA ILE A 64 11.66 0.02 -28.56
C ILE A 64 10.34 0.61 -28.05
N ALA A 65 9.73 1.45 -28.86
CA ALA A 65 8.34 1.87 -28.66
C ALA A 65 7.49 1.16 -29.71
N ILE A 66 6.66 0.20 -29.29
CA ILE A 66 5.82 -0.57 -30.21
C ILE A 66 4.61 0.25 -30.64
N ASP A 67 3.95 0.93 -29.69
CA ASP A 67 2.78 1.75 -30.00
C ASP A 67 3.16 3.16 -30.44
N VAL A 68 2.46 3.68 -31.46
CA VAL A 68 2.67 5.03 -32.01
C VAL A 68 2.46 6.13 -30.96
N ALA A 69 1.56 5.91 -30.01
CA ALA A 69 1.26 6.86 -28.95
C ALA A 69 2.25 6.77 -27.76
N SER A 70 3.08 5.73 -27.67
CA SER A 70 3.97 5.51 -26.51
C SER A 70 4.93 6.68 -26.25
N PRO A 71 5.64 7.23 -27.25
CA PRO A 71 6.55 8.36 -27.01
C PRO A 71 5.85 9.61 -26.47
N PHE A 72 4.57 9.78 -26.78
CA PHE A 72 3.77 10.90 -26.29
C PHE A 72 3.17 10.63 -24.91
N LEU A 73 2.54 9.47 -24.68
CA LEU A 73 1.80 9.19 -23.44
C LEU A 73 2.70 8.78 -22.27
N THR A 74 3.84 8.13 -22.52
CA THR A 74 4.72 7.58 -21.49
C THR A 74 5.30 8.66 -20.56
N PRO A 75 5.79 9.81 -21.06
CA PRO A 75 6.21 10.91 -20.19
C PRO A 75 5.09 11.44 -19.30
N PHE A 76 3.87 11.60 -19.83
CA PHE A 76 2.72 12.07 -19.03
C PHE A 76 2.31 11.04 -17.97
N LYS A 77 2.36 9.75 -18.30
CA LYS A 77 2.10 8.67 -17.33
C LYS A 77 3.10 8.71 -16.18
N LEU A 78 4.39 8.89 -16.48
CA LEU A 78 5.42 9.03 -15.47
C LEU A 78 5.16 10.28 -14.60
N ALA A 79 4.89 11.43 -15.22
CA ALA A 79 4.60 12.66 -14.48
C ALA A 79 3.40 12.50 -13.53
N LEU A 80 2.36 11.76 -13.94
CA LEU A 80 1.21 11.43 -13.10
C LEU A 80 1.58 10.54 -11.91
N VAL A 81 2.41 9.51 -12.12
CA VAL A 81 2.83 8.66 -11.00
C VAL A 81 3.76 9.42 -10.06
N VAL A 82 4.68 10.22 -10.58
CA VAL A 82 5.55 11.08 -9.75
C VAL A 82 4.71 12.06 -8.93
N SER A 83 3.66 12.66 -9.52
CA SER A 83 2.78 13.57 -8.76
C SER A 83 2.01 12.85 -7.65
N VAL A 84 1.56 11.61 -7.88
CA VAL A 84 0.98 10.76 -6.83
C VAL A 84 1.99 10.55 -5.70
N PHE A 85 3.23 10.22 -6.02
CA PHE A 85 4.28 9.93 -5.03
C PHE A 85 4.61 11.16 -4.19
N LEU A 86 4.75 12.33 -4.83
CA LEU A 86 4.94 13.60 -4.12
C LEU A 86 3.73 13.97 -3.24
N ALA A 87 2.51 13.58 -3.64
CA ALA A 87 1.29 13.81 -2.89
C ALA A 87 1.05 12.77 -1.77
N VAL A 88 1.85 11.70 -1.66
CA VAL A 88 1.70 10.64 -0.64
C VAL A 88 1.52 11.16 0.78
N PRO A 89 2.30 12.15 1.28
CA PRO A 89 2.09 12.66 2.65
C PRO A 89 0.67 13.22 2.85
N ILE A 90 0.09 13.84 1.82
CA ILE A 90 -1.27 14.38 1.86
C ILE A 90 -2.28 13.24 1.72
N ILE A 91 -2.04 12.27 0.84
CA ILE A 91 -2.90 11.10 0.66
C ILE A 91 -3.00 10.30 1.97
N LEU A 92 -1.86 9.99 2.58
CA LEU A 92 -1.79 9.29 3.88
C LEU A 92 -2.44 10.11 4.98
N TYR A 93 -2.25 11.44 5.01
CA TYR A 93 -2.96 12.29 5.97
C TYR A 93 -4.47 12.18 5.83
N GLN A 94 -5.01 12.22 4.61
CA GLN A 94 -6.46 12.09 4.42
C GLN A 94 -6.97 10.68 4.73
N PHE A 95 -6.17 9.66 4.41
CA PHE A 95 -6.46 8.27 4.75
C PHE A 95 -6.54 8.08 6.28
N TRP A 96 -5.50 8.48 7.01
CA TRP A 96 -5.46 8.34 8.46
C TRP A 96 -6.44 9.27 9.16
N ALA A 97 -6.71 10.46 8.62
CA ALA A 97 -7.74 11.35 9.15
C ALA A 97 -9.17 10.78 9.01
N PHE A 98 -9.39 9.87 8.06
CA PHE A 98 -10.64 9.13 7.90
C PHE A 98 -10.73 7.91 8.83
N VAL A 99 -9.61 7.28 9.16
CA VAL A 99 -9.55 6.16 10.12
C VAL A 99 -9.58 6.64 11.58
N ALA A 100 -8.96 7.79 11.86
CA ALA A 100 -8.83 8.41 13.18
C ALA A 100 -10.15 8.78 13.91
N PRO A 101 -11.33 9.01 13.29
CA PRO A 101 -12.56 9.25 14.04
C PRO A 101 -13.00 8.07 14.91
N GLY A 102 -12.55 6.84 14.59
CA GLY A 102 -12.75 5.64 15.42
C GLY A 102 -11.74 5.49 16.57
N LEU A 103 -10.74 6.37 16.63
CA LEU A 103 -9.66 6.38 17.59
C LEU A 103 -9.95 7.45 18.64
N TYR A 104 -9.96 7.08 19.92
CA TYR A 104 -10.55 7.86 21.02
C TYR A 104 -10.23 9.37 20.98
N LYS A 105 -11.23 10.20 21.30
CA LYS A 105 -11.22 11.68 21.26
C LYS A 105 -10.04 12.35 22.00
N SER A 106 -9.28 11.62 22.83
CA SER A 106 -8.09 12.09 23.56
C SER A 106 -6.76 11.92 22.80
N GLU A 107 -6.71 11.18 21.69
CA GLU A 107 -5.44 10.73 21.08
C GLU A 107 -5.09 11.34 19.73
N ARG A 108 -5.70 12.48 19.37
CA ARG A 108 -5.39 13.23 18.14
C ARG A 108 -3.89 13.54 17.96
N ARG A 109 -3.11 13.52 19.04
CA ARG A 109 -1.64 13.70 19.02
C ARG A 109 -0.90 12.52 18.37
N LEU A 110 -1.46 11.31 18.34
CA LEU A 110 -0.83 10.11 17.77
C LEU A 110 -1.00 9.99 16.25
N VAL A 111 -1.91 10.76 15.65
CA VAL A 111 -2.06 10.83 14.19
C VAL A 111 -0.80 11.40 13.53
N LEU A 112 -0.12 12.36 14.16
CA LEU A 112 1.08 12.98 13.61
C LEU A 112 2.30 12.05 13.55
N PRO A 113 2.74 11.37 14.64
CA PRO A 113 3.84 10.42 14.57
C PRO A 113 3.53 9.24 13.64
N LEU A 114 2.28 8.79 13.59
CA LEU A 114 1.83 7.75 12.67
C LEU A 114 1.93 8.22 11.21
N LEU A 115 1.50 9.45 10.90
CA LEU A 115 1.63 10.03 9.57
C LEU A 115 3.10 10.14 9.13
N ILE A 116 3.98 10.59 10.03
CA ILE A 116 5.41 10.71 9.74
C ILE A 116 6.01 9.32 9.52
N ALA A 117 5.69 8.35 10.38
CA ALA A 117 6.16 6.98 10.26
C ALA A 117 5.69 6.32 8.96
N SER A 118 4.39 6.38 8.64
CA SER A 118 3.83 5.87 7.38
C SER A 118 4.47 6.52 6.16
N THR A 119 4.50 7.85 6.11
CA THR A 119 5.16 8.58 5.00
C THR A 119 6.62 8.14 4.82
N PHE A 120 7.38 8.01 5.91
CA PHE A 120 8.75 7.51 5.85
C PHE A 120 8.82 6.06 5.35
N LEU A 121 7.94 5.19 5.84
CA LEU A 121 7.89 3.77 5.49
C LEU A 121 7.49 3.57 4.02
N PHE A 122 6.57 4.37 3.50
CA PHE A 122 6.24 4.39 2.07
C PHE A 122 7.47 4.67 1.21
N TYR A 123 8.19 5.77 1.49
CA TYR A 123 9.40 6.11 0.73
C TYR A 123 10.52 5.08 0.93
N LEU A 124 10.61 4.47 2.11
CA LEU A 124 11.51 3.34 2.35
C LEU A 124 11.12 2.13 1.49
N GLY A 125 9.83 1.86 1.31
CA GLY A 125 9.33 0.81 0.41
C GLY A 125 9.65 1.08 -1.05
N VAL A 126 9.50 2.33 -1.49
CA VAL A 126 9.92 2.78 -2.83
C VAL A 126 11.44 2.60 -3.02
N ALA A 127 12.24 3.00 -2.03
CA ALA A 127 13.68 2.80 -2.06
C ALA A 127 14.05 1.30 -2.07
N PHE A 128 13.38 0.48 -1.27
CA PHE A 128 13.57 -0.98 -1.24
C PHE A 128 13.27 -1.61 -2.61
N ALA A 129 12.19 -1.18 -3.27
CA ALA A 129 11.86 -1.63 -4.61
C ALA A 129 13.00 -1.31 -5.61
N TYR A 130 13.52 -0.07 -5.60
CA TYR A 130 14.60 0.33 -6.50
C TYR A 130 15.92 -0.40 -6.22
N PHE A 131 16.37 -0.43 -4.96
CA PHE A 131 17.72 -0.89 -4.63
C PHE A 131 17.84 -2.40 -4.42
N VAL A 132 16.76 -3.06 -4.00
CA VAL A 132 16.79 -4.49 -3.68
C VAL A 132 15.99 -5.27 -4.72
N VAL A 133 14.76 -4.88 -4.99
CA VAL A 133 13.85 -5.68 -5.82
C VAL A 133 14.23 -5.61 -7.30
N PHE A 134 14.56 -4.44 -7.84
CA PHE A 134 14.86 -4.31 -9.28
C PHE A 134 16.06 -5.17 -9.69
N PRO A 135 17.23 -5.09 -9.01
CA PRO A 135 18.37 -5.93 -9.35
C PRO A 135 18.06 -7.44 -9.28
N LEU A 136 17.25 -7.84 -8.28
CA LEU A 136 16.86 -9.23 -8.09
C LEU A 136 15.97 -9.75 -9.23
N VAL A 137 14.93 -9.00 -9.60
CA VAL A 137 14.00 -9.42 -10.66
C VAL A 137 14.67 -9.36 -12.03
N PHE A 138 15.35 -8.26 -12.38
CA PHE A 138 16.03 -8.16 -13.68
C PHE A 138 17.22 -9.10 -13.80
N GLY A 139 17.95 -9.36 -12.70
CA GLY A 139 18.98 -10.39 -12.65
C GLY A 139 18.41 -11.77 -12.97
N PHE A 140 17.26 -12.12 -12.40
CA PHE A 140 16.60 -13.39 -12.74
C PHE A 140 16.09 -13.43 -14.19
N LEU A 141 15.36 -12.40 -14.65
CA LEU A 141 14.79 -12.36 -16.00
C LEU A 141 15.84 -12.40 -17.11
N THR A 142 17.04 -11.89 -16.87
CA THR A 142 18.14 -11.94 -17.84
C THR A 142 18.82 -13.32 -17.89
N THR A 143 18.91 -14.02 -16.76
CA THR A 143 19.50 -15.38 -16.70
C THR A 143 18.63 -16.47 -17.33
N THR A 144 17.32 -16.24 -17.43
CA THR A 144 16.38 -17.20 -18.04
C THR A 144 16.24 -17.03 -19.56
N ALA A 145 16.85 -15.99 -20.14
CA ALA A 145 16.82 -15.77 -21.59
C ALA A 145 17.61 -16.88 -22.33
N PRO A 146 17.03 -17.53 -23.36
CA PRO A 146 17.74 -18.53 -24.15
C PRO A 146 18.97 -17.95 -24.85
N VAL A 147 20.04 -18.75 -24.92
CA VAL A 147 21.29 -18.36 -25.57
C VAL A 147 21.02 -18.00 -27.03
N GLY A 148 21.35 -16.77 -27.43
CA GLY A 148 21.15 -16.26 -28.79
C GLY A 148 19.87 -15.44 -29.02
N VAL A 149 19.05 -15.20 -28.00
CA VAL A 149 17.88 -14.30 -28.08
C VAL A 149 18.24 -12.92 -27.51
N THR A 150 18.11 -11.87 -28.33
CA THR A 150 18.23 -10.49 -27.86
C THR A 150 16.94 -10.07 -27.15
N VAL A 151 17.05 -9.72 -25.87
CA VAL A 151 15.93 -9.21 -25.10
C VAL A 151 15.69 -7.75 -25.48
N MET A 152 14.62 -7.49 -26.23
CA MET A 152 14.14 -6.14 -26.51
C MET A 152 12.93 -5.86 -25.63
N THR A 153 13.00 -4.81 -24.81
CA THR A 153 11.91 -4.42 -23.92
C THR A 153 11.19 -3.20 -24.45
N ASP A 154 9.87 -3.25 -24.46
CA ASP A 154 9.05 -2.08 -24.77
C ASP A 154 9.10 -1.06 -23.64
N ILE A 155 9.27 0.21 -23.99
CA ILE A 155 9.41 1.34 -23.08
C ILE A 155 8.24 1.48 -22.11
N THR A 156 7.02 1.30 -22.63
CA THR A 156 5.79 1.47 -21.88
C THR A 156 5.61 0.29 -20.94
N LYS A 157 5.85 -0.94 -21.41
CA LYS A 157 5.78 -2.14 -20.56
C LYS A 157 6.81 -2.12 -19.43
N TYR A 158 8.03 -1.69 -19.73
CA TYR A 158 9.09 -1.55 -18.74
C TYR A 158 8.72 -0.52 -17.67
N LEU A 159 8.26 0.66 -18.10
CA LEU A 159 7.86 1.71 -17.18
C LEU A 159 6.65 1.26 -16.34
N ASP A 160 5.66 0.62 -16.96
CA ASP A 160 4.47 0.11 -16.28
C ASP A 160 4.83 -0.89 -15.19
N PHE A 161 5.74 -1.82 -15.50
CA PHE A 161 6.25 -2.78 -14.53
C PHE A 161 6.90 -2.09 -13.33
N ILE A 162 7.79 -1.13 -13.60
CA ILE A 162 8.51 -0.39 -12.56
C ILE A 162 7.58 0.47 -11.70
N LEU A 163 6.68 1.23 -12.32
CA LEU A 163 5.78 2.13 -11.61
C LEU A 163 4.78 1.34 -10.77
N THR A 164 4.25 0.23 -11.31
CA THR A 164 3.39 -0.68 -10.55
C THR A 164 4.15 -1.28 -9.36
N MET A 165 5.41 -1.69 -9.55
CA MET A 165 6.20 -2.27 -8.47
C MET A 165 6.52 -1.24 -7.38
N PHE A 166 6.85 0.00 -7.74
CA PHE A 166 7.01 1.07 -6.77
C PHE A 166 5.75 1.31 -5.95
N PHE A 167 4.59 1.38 -6.61
CA PHE A 167 3.32 1.58 -5.92
C PHE A 167 3.02 0.41 -4.99
N ALA A 168 3.19 -0.83 -5.47
CA ALA A 168 2.89 -2.01 -4.69
C ALA A 168 3.80 -2.14 -3.46
N PHE A 169 5.11 -1.94 -3.60
CA PHE A 169 6.03 -1.99 -2.45
C PHE A 169 5.84 -0.80 -1.51
N GLY A 170 5.58 0.41 -2.02
CA GLY A 170 5.24 1.56 -1.19
C GLY A 170 4.04 1.28 -0.30
N VAL A 171 2.96 0.71 -0.87
CA VAL A 171 1.76 0.31 -0.12
C VAL A 171 2.02 -0.89 0.79
N CYS A 172 2.80 -1.89 0.37
CA CYS A 172 3.12 -3.04 1.21
C CYS A 172 3.92 -2.65 2.46
N PHE A 173 4.77 -1.63 2.34
CA PHE A 173 5.49 -1.08 3.48
C PHE A 173 4.58 -0.37 4.49
N GLU A 174 3.30 -0.11 4.18
CA GLU A 174 2.33 0.40 5.17
C GLU A 174 1.73 -0.72 6.03
N VAL A 175 1.85 -2.00 5.63
CA VAL A 175 1.30 -3.16 6.36
C VAL A 175 1.72 -3.18 7.85
N PRO A 176 2.97 -2.89 8.23
CA PRO A 176 3.36 -2.80 9.64
C PRO A 176 2.56 -1.76 10.42
N ILE A 177 2.36 -0.57 9.84
CA ILE A 177 1.59 0.52 10.49
C ILE A 177 0.13 0.10 10.64
N PHE A 178 -0.47 -0.46 9.59
CA PHE A 178 -1.82 -1.01 9.67
C PHE A 178 -1.97 -2.05 10.77
N THR A 179 -1.00 -2.96 10.89
CA THR A 179 -1.01 -4.03 11.90
C THR A 179 -0.94 -3.46 13.31
N ILE A 180 -0.08 -2.46 13.55
CA ILE A 180 0.03 -1.76 14.84
C ILE A 180 -1.29 -1.06 15.17
N VAL A 181 -1.87 -0.34 14.21
CA VAL A 181 -3.13 0.40 14.42
C VAL A 181 -4.28 -0.55 14.75
N LEU A 182 -4.41 -1.68 14.05
CA LEU A 182 -5.47 -2.65 14.30
C LEU A 182 -5.41 -3.27 15.70
N VAL A 183 -4.20 -3.55 16.20
CA VAL A 183 -4.01 -4.07 17.57
C VAL A 183 -4.29 -2.96 18.59
N TRP A 184 -3.77 -1.77 18.32
CA TRP A 184 -3.87 -0.66 19.24
C TRP A 184 -5.30 -0.13 19.40
N THR A 185 -6.11 -0.15 18.32
CA THR A 185 -7.54 0.17 18.39
C THR A 185 -8.39 -0.90 19.09
N GLY A 186 -7.79 -2.06 19.41
CA GLY A 186 -8.50 -3.21 19.98
C GLY A 186 -9.39 -3.94 18.97
N PHE A 187 -9.27 -3.68 17.66
CA PHE A 187 -10.04 -4.39 16.64
C PHE A 187 -9.64 -5.87 16.53
N THR A 188 -8.39 -6.20 16.87
CA THR A 188 -7.88 -7.57 16.90
C THR A 188 -6.74 -7.69 17.90
N SER A 189 -6.44 -8.90 18.34
CA SER A 189 -5.27 -9.17 19.20
C SER A 189 -4.06 -9.65 18.39
N PRO A 190 -2.81 -9.50 18.90
CA PRO A 190 -1.64 -10.10 18.27
C PRO A 190 -1.73 -11.62 18.14
N ALA A 191 -2.49 -12.29 19.01
CA ALA A 191 -2.74 -13.73 18.91
C ALA A 191 -3.62 -14.06 17.70
N GLU A 192 -4.74 -13.35 17.54
CA GLU A 192 -5.64 -13.52 16.39
C GLU A 192 -4.97 -13.22 15.05
N LEU A 193 -4.10 -12.20 15.00
CA LEU A 193 -3.30 -11.90 13.81
C LEU A 193 -2.24 -12.97 13.53
N ALA A 194 -1.65 -13.54 14.58
CA ALA A 194 -0.71 -14.65 14.43
C ALA A 194 -1.40 -15.89 13.85
N ASP A 195 -2.63 -16.18 14.24
CA ASP A 195 -3.39 -17.31 13.68
C ASP A 195 -3.70 -17.12 12.18
N LYS A 196 -3.76 -15.87 11.73
CA LYS A 196 -4.03 -15.51 10.33
C LYS A 196 -2.79 -15.47 9.42
N ARG A 197 -1.60 -15.85 9.91
CA ARG A 197 -0.36 -15.93 9.11
C ARG A 197 -0.54 -16.64 7.75
N PRO A 198 -1.22 -17.80 7.66
CA PRO A 198 -1.37 -18.49 6.38
C PRO A 198 -2.09 -17.64 5.33
N TYR A 199 -3.10 -16.85 5.72
CA TYR A 199 -3.82 -15.96 4.81
C TYR A 199 -2.95 -14.82 4.31
N VAL A 200 -2.10 -14.26 5.18
CA VAL A 200 -1.16 -13.20 4.78
C VAL A 200 -0.12 -13.73 3.81
N VAL A 201 0.41 -14.93 4.05
CA VAL A 201 1.33 -15.59 3.12
C VAL A 201 0.68 -15.77 1.75
N VAL A 202 -0.55 -16.31 1.71
CA VAL A 202 -1.29 -16.46 0.44
C VAL A 202 -1.49 -15.10 -0.24
N GLY A 203 -1.88 -14.07 0.50
CA GLY A 203 -2.02 -12.70 -0.01
C GLY A 203 -0.72 -12.16 -0.61
N ALA A 204 0.41 -12.38 0.06
CA ALA A 204 1.73 -11.99 -0.45
C ALA A 204 2.08 -12.71 -1.76
N PHE A 205 1.78 -14.01 -1.87
CA PHE A 205 1.99 -14.75 -3.12
C PHE A 205 1.06 -14.28 -4.25
N ILE A 206 -0.19 -13.90 -3.96
CA ILE A 206 -1.12 -13.33 -4.94
C ILE A 206 -0.60 -11.98 -5.47
N ILE A 207 -0.13 -11.11 -4.56
CA ILE A 207 0.47 -9.83 -4.96
C ILE A 207 1.73 -10.10 -5.79
N GLY A 208 2.59 -11.03 -5.36
CA GLY A 208 3.78 -11.44 -6.12
C GLY A 208 3.42 -11.91 -7.53
N MET A 209 2.37 -12.72 -7.68
CA MET A 209 1.87 -13.20 -8.97
C MET A 209 1.35 -12.06 -9.86
N LEU A 210 0.73 -11.02 -9.29
CA LEU A 210 0.25 -9.88 -10.06
C LEU A 210 1.40 -8.98 -10.53
N LEU A 211 2.46 -8.89 -9.74
CA LEU A 211 3.60 -8.01 -10.00
C LEU A 211 4.66 -8.65 -10.89
N THR A 212 4.82 -9.96 -10.85
CA THR A 212 5.80 -10.68 -11.68
C THR A 212 5.12 -11.46 -12.80
N PRO A 213 5.83 -11.73 -13.90
CA PRO A 213 5.42 -12.78 -14.83
C PRO A 213 5.17 -14.11 -14.08
N PRO A 214 4.48 -15.10 -14.70
CA PRO A 214 4.21 -16.39 -14.07
C PRO A 214 5.49 -17.23 -13.90
N ASP A 215 6.31 -16.83 -12.92
CA ASP A 215 7.57 -17.44 -12.53
C ASP A 215 7.61 -17.57 -10.99
N ALA A 216 7.77 -18.81 -10.53
CA ALA A 216 7.72 -19.13 -9.11
C ALA A 216 8.88 -18.51 -8.31
N ILE A 217 10.05 -18.33 -8.93
CA ILE A 217 11.25 -17.84 -8.24
C ILE A 217 11.10 -16.35 -7.93
N SER A 218 10.84 -15.53 -8.95
CA SER A 218 10.59 -14.09 -8.81
C SER A 218 9.38 -13.83 -7.93
N GLN A 219 8.29 -14.61 -8.09
CA GLN A 219 7.12 -14.50 -7.23
C GLN A 219 7.46 -14.73 -5.75
N THR A 220 8.23 -15.78 -5.44
CA THR A 220 8.66 -16.08 -4.06
C THR A 220 9.58 -14.99 -3.52
N LEU A 221 10.49 -14.49 -4.37
CA LEU A 221 11.45 -13.43 -4.02
C LEU A 221 10.76 -12.12 -3.65
N LEU A 222 9.58 -11.82 -4.23
CA LEU A 222 8.74 -10.69 -3.82
C LEU A 222 7.88 -11.02 -2.60
N ALA A 223 7.33 -12.23 -2.51
CA ALA A 223 6.43 -12.64 -1.43
C ALA A 223 7.12 -12.66 -0.06
N VAL A 224 8.39 -13.08 0.00
CA VAL A 224 9.16 -13.17 1.24
C VAL A 224 9.32 -11.80 1.93
N PRO A 225 9.78 -10.72 1.26
CA PRO A 225 9.77 -9.37 1.83
C PRO A 225 8.41 -8.92 2.35
N MET A 226 7.33 -9.18 1.63
CA MET A 226 5.98 -8.79 2.06
C MET A 226 5.54 -9.53 3.32
N TRP A 227 5.84 -10.83 3.42
CA TRP A 227 5.59 -11.61 4.62
C TRP A 227 6.43 -11.13 5.82
N MET A 228 7.71 -10.80 5.60
CA MET A 228 8.58 -10.25 6.65
C MET A 228 8.07 -8.91 7.18
N LEU A 229 7.53 -8.03 6.33
CA LEU A 229 6.93 -6.77 6.76
C LEU A 229 5.74 -7.02 7.70
N PHE A 230 4.88 -7.98 7.38
CA PHE A 230 3.80 -8.37 8.28
C PHE A 230 4.33 -8.88 9.62
N GLU A 231 5.38 -9.71 9.61
CA GLU A 231 5.97 -10.23 10.84
C GLU A 231 6.56 -9.12 11.72
N ILE A 232 7.23 -8.13 11.10
CA ILE A 232 7.74 -6.95 11.79
C ILE A 232 6.57 -6.16 12.39
N GLY A 233 5.50 -5.93 11.63
CA GLY A 233 4.29 -5.28 12.11
C GLY A 233 3.66 -5.98 13.32
N LEU A 234 3.57 -7.31 13.26
CA LEU A 234 3.03 -8.14 14.31
C LEU A 234 3.93 -8.17 15.56
N LEU A 235 5.25 -8.16 15.38
CA LEU A 235 6.20 -8.07 16.48
C LEU A 235 6.11 -6.70 17.16
N CYS A 236 6.10 -5.62 16.37
CA CYS A 236 5.97 -4.26 16.88
C CYS A 236 4.64 -4.04 17.61
N SER A 237 3.53 -4.60 17.10
CA SER A 237 2.22 -4.41 17.71
C SER A 237 2.09 -5.03 19.10
N ARG A 238 2.87 -6.07 19.43
CA ARG A 238 2.92 -6.66 20.78
C ARG A 238 3.35 -5.67 21.86
N PHE A 239 4.15 -4.66 21.51
CA PHE A 239 4.55 -3.60 22.46
C PHE A 239 3.45 -2.56 22.71
N PHE A 240 2.40 -2.53 21.87
CA PHE A 240 1.28 -1.60 21.95
C PHE A 240 0.00 -2.23 22.51
N VAL A 241 0.06 -3.48 22.98
CA VAL A 241 -1.07 -4.14 23.65
C VAL A 241 -1.35 -3.37 24.94
N HIS A 242 -2.50 -2.69 24.98
CA HIS A 242 -3.03 -2.18 26.22
C HIS A 242 -3.39 -3.37 27.10
N THR A 243 -2.80 -3.45 28.30
CA THR A 243 -3.24 -4.36 29.36
C THR A 243 -4.63 -3.92 29.82
N GLY A 244 -5.66 -4.33 29.08
CA GLY A 244 -7.06 -4.15 29.42
C GLY A 244 -7.81 -5.36 28.89
N ASP A 245 -8.46 -6.09 29.81
CA ASP A 245 -9.39 -7.20 29.58
C ASP A 245 -8.75 -8.59 29.42
N GLY A 246 -8.02 -8.98 30.46
CA GLY A 246 -7.77 -10.37 30.83
C GLY A 246 -8.70 -10.92 31.93
N GLU A 247 -9.76 -10.21 32.34
CA GLU A 247 -10.72 -10.73 33.32
C GLU A 247 -12.17 -10.50 32.87
N ASP A 248 -12.99 -11.53 33.11
CA ASP A 248 -14.46 -11.56 33.07
C ASP A 248 -15.18 -11.71 31.72
N LYS A 249 -14.94 -12.85 31.05
CA LYS A 249 -16.00 -13.54 30.30
C LYS A 249 -16.16 -14.99 30.78
N HIS A 250 -16.64 -15.16 32.00
CA HIS A 250 -17.34 -16.38 32.41
C HIS A 250 -18.69 -15.98 33.03
N PRO A 251 -19.82 -16.11 32.31
CA PRO A 251 -21.11 -16.10 32.97
C PRO A 251 -21.16 -17.34 33.87
N LYS A 252 -21.31 -17.12 35.18
CA LYS A 252 -21.71 -18.15 36.13
C LYS A 252 -22.97 -18.81 35.58
N ILE A 253 -22.91 -20.11 35.30
CA ILE A 253 -24.10 -20.93 35.18
C ILE A 253 -24.73 -20.93 36.56
N ILE A 254 -25.84 -20.22 36.70
CA ILE A 254 -26.70 -20.31 37.86
C ILE A 254 -27.34 -21.70 37.78
N GLU A 255 -26.94 -22.58 38.68
CA GLU A 255 -27.74 -23.76 39.03
C GLU A 255 -29.04 -23.24 39.66
N ASP A 256 -30.08 -23.07 38.86
CA ASP A 256 -31.43 -23.00 39.40
C ASP A 256 -31.90 -24.44 39.63
N HIS A 257 -31.88 -24.78 40.91
CA HIS A 257 -32.51 -25.95 41.50
C HIS A 257 -33.90 -26.20 40.92
N GLU A 258 -34.05 -27.39 40.35
CA GLU A 258 -35.31 -28.04 40.06
C GLU A 258 -36.17 -28.10 41.33
N THR A 259 -37.39 -27.57 41.26
CA THR A 259 -38.45 -27.74 42.26
C THR A 259 -38.98 -29.17 42.22
N ASP A 260 -38.94 -29.92 43.32
CA ASP A 260 -40.05 -30.79 43.77
C ASP A 260 -39.82 -31.38 45.17
N PHE A 261 -40.94 -31.47 45.92
CA PHE A 261 -41.21 -31.92 47.31
C PHE A 261 -41.24 -30.87 48.42
#